data_AF-R6DFK5-F1
#
_entry.id   AF-R6DFK5-F1
#
_cell.length_a   1.000
_cell.length_b   1.000
_cell.length_c   1.000
_cell.angle_alpha   90.00
_cell.angle_beta   90.00
_cell.angle_gamma   90.00
#
_symmetry.space_group_name_H-M   'P 1'
#
loop_
_entity.id
_entity.type
_entity.pdbx_description
1 polymer ?
#
loop_
_entity_poly.entity_id
_entity_poly.type
_entity_poly.pdbx_seq_one_letter_code
_entity_poly.pdbx_strand_id
1 'polypeptide(L)'
;MVNPFNADAIASTVVDIVIKKQIFDFLLEVAKVGWWLLMIERTNVRRDERYQRTQMQKEAILDALRAKGLRITKQRKIILDIILGEDCSCCKEIYFQASKIDKKIGAATVYRMVNTLEDLGAISRKNMYRVECDRDCSFLESCCIEFDDNTSLEVSTDKLHKIICSGLRACGYSKNQNIRNIRLAKE
;
A
#
# COMPACT_ATOMS: atom_id res chain seq x y z
N MET A 1 -34.35 -50.41 43.86
CA MET A 1 -33.19 -49.48 43.78
C MET A 1 -32.89 -49.27 42.30
N VAL A 2 -33.27 -48.13 41.73
CA VAL A 2 -32.99 -47.81 40.31
C VAL A 2 -31.58 -47.23 40.25
N ASN A 3 -30.71 -47.83 39.43
CA ASN A 3 -29.30 -47.45 39.34
C ASN A 3 -29.18 -46.03 38.73
N PRO A 4 -28.60 -45.06 39.44
CA PRO A 4 -28.49 -43.67 38.96
C PRO A 4 -27.51 -43.52 37.77
N PHE A 5 -26.82 -44.59 37.38
CA PHE A 5 -25.94 -44.63 36.22
C PHE A 5 -26.57 -45.47 35.10
N ASN A 6 -27.57 -44.91 34.42
CA ASN A 6 -28.04 -45.49 33.16
C ASN A 6 -26.97 -45.25 32.08
N ALA A 7 -26.17 -46.27 31.80
CA ALA A 7 -25.05 -46.22 30.86
C ALA A 7 -25.47 -45.72 29.46
N ASP A 8 -26.69 -46.04 29.03
CA ASP A 8 -27.21 -45.63 27.72
C ASP A 8 -27.46 -44.11 27.64
N ALA A 9 -27.89 -43.49 28.74
CA ALA A 9 -28.11 -42.04 28.80
C ALA A 9 -26.78 -41.26 28.76
N ILE A 10 -25.74 -41.79 29.41
CA ILE A 10 -24.40 -41.22 29.39
C ILE A 10 -23.78 -41.40 28.00
N ALA A 11 -23.91 -42.59 27.38
CA ALA A 11 -23.43 -42.85 26.03
C ALA A 11 -24.08 -41.93 24.99
N SER A 12 -25.40 -41.72 25.04
CA SER A 12 -26.11 -40.79 24.15
C SER A 12 -25.63 -39.35 24.33
N THR A 13 -25.41 -38.90 25.57
CA THR A 13 -24.93 -37.54 25.86
C THR A 13 -23.50 -37.34 25.35
N VAL A 14 -22.64 -38.34 25.50
CA VAL A 14 -21.27 -38.30 24.98
C VAL A 14 -21.26 -38.27 23.45
N VAL A 15 -22.11 -39.07 22.78
CA VAL A 15 -22.26 -39.05 21.32
C VAL A 15 -22.73 -37.66 20.83
N ASP A 16 -23.71 -37.03 21.50
CA ASP A 16 -24.17 -35.68 21.16
C ASP A 16 -23.09 -34.61 21.32
N ILE A 17 -22.27 -34.71 22.38
CA ILE A 17 -21.15 -33.78 22.61
C ILE A 17 -20.08 -33.95 21.52
N VAL A 18 -19.74 -35.19 21.17
CA VAL A 18 -18.76 -35.49 20.12
C VAL A 18 -19.26 -34.98 18.77
N ILE A 19 -20.53 -35.21 18.44
CA ILE A 19 -21.15 -34.70 17.19
C ILE A 19 -21.16 -33.17 17.16
N LYS A 20 -21.57 -32.50 18.25
CA LYS A 20 -21.55 -31.03 18.34
C LYS A 20 -20.15 -30.46 18.18
N LYS A 21 -19.14 -31.10 18.77
CA LYS A 21 -17.73 -30.69 18.62
C LYS A 21 -17.25 -30.89 17.17
N GLN A 22 -17.53 -32.03 16.57
CA GLN A 22 -17.20 -32.33 15.17
C GLN A 22 -17.83 -31.31 14.20
N ILE A 23 -19.11 -30.98 14.42
CA ILE A 23 -19.83 -29.98 13.62
C ILE A 23 -19.24 -28.59 13.84
N PHE A 24 -18.92 -28.21 15.08
CA PHE A 24 -18.29 -26.93 15.37
C PHE A 24 -16.92 -26.79 14.71
N ASP A 25 -16.08 -27.83 14.80
CA ASP A 25 -14.76 -27.86 14.17
C ASP A 25 -14.87 -27.80 12.63
N PHE A 26 -15.86 -28.48 12.05
CA PHE A 26 -16.16 -28.41 10.61
C PHE A 26 -16.63 -27.02 10.19
N LEU A 27 -17.55 -26.40 10.92
CA LEU A 27 -18.03 -25.03 10.67
C LEU A 27 -16.88 -24.01 10.76
N LEU A 28 -15.94 -24.22 11.69
CA LEU A 28 -14.76 -23.37 11.83
C LEU A 28 -13.83 -23.47 10.61
N GLU A 29 -13.62 -24.67 10.06
CA GLU A 29 -12.83 -24.85 8.83
C GLU A 29 -13.52 -24.27 7.59
N VAL A 30 -14.83 -24.47 7.43
CA VAL A 30 -15.60 -23.86 6.33
C VAL A 30 -15.52 -22.33 6.41
N ALA A 31 -15.59 -21.75 7.60
CA ALA A 31 -15.43 -20.31 7.82
C ALA A 31 -14.00 -19.82 7.46
N LYS A 32 -12.94 -20.58 7.78
CA LYS A 32 -11.56 -20.24 7.39
C LYS A 32 -11.38 -20.23 5.88
N VAL A 33 -11.90 -21.24 5.17
CA VAL A 33 -11.83 -21.31 3.70
C VAL A 33 -12.60 -20.15 3.06
N GLY A 34 -13.80 -19.85 3.55
CA GLY A 34 -14.58 -18.70 3.07
C GLY A 34 -13.88 -17.35 3.32
N TRP A 35 -13.27 -17.18 4.49
CA TRP A 35 -12.50 -15.98 4.81
C TRP A 35 -11.22 -15.87 3.96
N TRP A 36 -10.54 -17.00 3.70
CA TRP A 36 -9.36 -17.04 2.83
C TRP A 36 -9.71 -16.68 1.38
N LEU A 37 -10.81 -17.19 0.83
CA LEU A 37 -11.33 -16.80 -0.49
C LEU A 37 -11.67 -15.30 -0.56
N LEU A 38 -12.40 -14.78 0.43
CA LEU A 38 -12.76 -13.36 0.48
C LEU A 38 -11.53 -12.44 0.64
N MET A 39 -10.51 -12.89 1.38
CA MET A 39 -9.24 -12.20 1.50
C MET A 39 -8.46 -12.24 0.19
N ILE A 40 -8.37 -13.39 -0.50
CA ILE A 40 -7.75 -13.51 -1.83
C ILE A 40 -8.43 -12.57 -2.81
N GLU A 41 -9.75 -12.57 -2.88
CA GLU A 41 -10.52 -11.72 -3.79
C GLU A 41 -10.31 -10.23 -3.48
N ARG A 42 -10.34 -9.82 -2.20
CA ARG A 42 -9.94 -8.46 -1.80
C ARG A 42 -8.52 -8.11 -2.22
N THR A 43 -7.56 -9.02 -2.09
CA THR A 43 -6.17 -8.75 -2.49
C THR A 43 -5.99 -8.66 -3.99
N ASN A 44 -6.80 -9.37 -4.79
CA ASN A 44 -6.78 -9.27 -6.25
C ASN A 44 -7.34 -7.91 -6.71
N VAL A 45 -8.49 -7.49 -6.17
CA VAL A 45 -9.08 -6.17 -6.47
C VAL A 45 -8.10 -5.04 -6.13
N ARG A 46 -7.47 -5.08 -4.96
CA ARG A 46 -6.45 -4.09 -4.56
C ARG A 46 -5.23 -4.07 -5.49
N ARG A 47 -4.82 -5.23 -6.02
CA ARG A 47 -3.69 -5.33 -6.96
C ARG A 47 -4.03 -4.73 -8.32
N ASP A 48 -5.23 -4.96 -8.83
CA ASP A 48 -5.70 -4.38 -10.09
C ASP A 48 -5.81 -2.86 -10.01
N GLU A 49 -6.39 -2.33 -8.92
CA GLU A 49 -6.46 -0.88 -8.68
C GLU A 49 -5.07 -0.25 -8.62
N ARG A 50 -4.12 -0.88 -7.91
CA ARG A 50 -2.73 -0.40 -7.84
C ARG A 50 -2.09 -0.40 -9.22
N TYR A 51 -2.26 -1.47 -9.99
CA TYR A 51 -1.73 -1.56 -11.36
C TYR A 51 -2.28 -0.45 -12.26
N GLN A 52 -3.60 -0.22 -12.23
CA GLN A 52 -4.24 0.85 -13.00
C GLN A 52 -3.71 2.23 -12.60
N ARG A 53 -3.55 2.51 -11.29
CA ARG A 53 -2.98 3.76 -10.79
C ARG A 53 -1.56 3.99 -11.31
N THR A 54 -0.71 2.97 -11.25
CA THR A 54 0.67 3.06 -11.76
C THR A 54 0.71 3.31 -13.26
N GLN A 55 -0.18 2.68 -14.05
CA GLN A 55 -0.27 2.96 -15.50
C GLN A 55 -0.73 4.40 -15.78
N MET A 56 -1.74 4.90 -15.07
CA MET A 56 -2.20 6.29 -15.24
C MET A 56 -1.10 7.30 -14.89
N GLN A 57 -0.36 7.08 -13.81
CA GLN A 57 0.80 7.92 -13.45
C GLN A 57 1.88 7.89 -14.53
N LYS A 58 2.18 6.69 -15.04
CA LYS A 58 3.14 6.50 -16.13
C LYS A 58 2.73 7.30 -17.37
N GLU A 59 1.48 7.20 -17.78
CA GLU A 59 0.94 7.92 -18.94
C GLU A 59 1.00 9.43 -18.76
N ALA A 60 0.58 9.95 -17.60
CA ALA A 60 0.65 11.37 -17.28
C ALA A 60 2.08 11.93 -17.39
N ILE A 61 3.08 11.19 -16.88
CA ILE A 61 4.49 11.61 -16.98
C ILE A 61 4.97 11.54 -18.44
N LEU A 62 4.56 10.52 -19.21
CA LEU A 62 4.89 10.43 -20.62
C LEU A 62 4.29 11.58 -21.43
N ASP A 63 3.07 12.01 -21.10
CA ASP A 63 2.43 13.17 -21.72
C ASP A 63 3.15 14.47 -21.36
N ALA A 64 3.54 14.65 -20.10
CA ALA A 64 4.34 15.80 -19.68
C ALA A 64 5.70 15.86 -20.41
N LEU A 65 6.34 14.71 -20.64
CA LEU A 65 7.55 14.62 -21.45
C LEU A 65 7.29 15.02 -22.91
N ARG A 66 6.19 14.55 -23.51
CA ARG A 66 5.79 14.96 -24.88
C ARG A 66 5.53 16.46 -24.97
N ALA A 67 4.84 17.03 -23.98
CA ALA A 67 4.54 18.47 -23.90
C ALA A 67 5.82 19.32 -23.82
N LYS A 68 6.87 18.84 -23.13
CA LYS A 68 8.21 19.47 -23.13
C LYS A 68 9.03 19.18 -24.40
N GLY A 69 8.48 18.51 -25.41
CA GLY A 69 9.18 18.18 -26.66
C GLY A 69 10.21 17.05 -26.53
N LEU A 70 10.18 16.27 -25.44
CA LEU A 70 11.13 15.19 -25.19
C LEU A 70 10.65 13.90 -25.87
N ARG A 71 11.50 13.35 -26.75
CA ARG A 71 11.21 12.07 -27.42
C ARG A 71 11.00 10.91 -26.45
N ILE A 72 9.90 10.18 -26.55
CA ILE A 72 9.68 9.00 -25.71
C ILE A 72 10.48 7.80 -26.27
N THR A 73 11.64 7.52 -25.67
CA THR A 73 12.51 6.40 -26.05
C THR A 73 12.25 5.15 -25.20
N LYS A 74 12.70 3.98 -25.67
CA LYS A 74 12.61 2.73 -24.89
C LYS A 74 13.30 2.84 -23.53
N GLN A 75 14.48 3.47 -23.47
CA GLN A 75 15.22 3.67 -22.22
C GLN A 75 14.47 4.53 -21.22
N ARG A 76 13.80 5.61 -21.67
CA ARG A 76 12.98 6.46 -20.79
C ARG A 76 11.82 5.67 -20.19
N LYS A 77 11.16 4.80 -20.98
CA LYS A 77 10.10 3.92 -20.47
C LYS A 77 10.62 2.95 -19.40
N ILE A 78 11.76 2.29 -19.65
CA ILE A 78 12.36 1.35 -18.70
C ILE A 78 12.69 2.04 -17.37
N ILE A 79 13.32 3.22 -17.42
CA ILE A 79 13.65 3.98 -16.20
C ILE A 79 12.38 4.38 -15.45
N LEU A 80 11.32 4.79 -16.17
CA LEU A 80 10.04 5.14 -15.57
C LEU A 80 9.38 3.94 -14.89
N ASP A 81 9.41 2.77 -15.54
CA ASP A 81 8.87 1.52 -15.00
C ASP A 81 9.58 1.11 -13.70
N ILE A 82 10.90 1.29 -13.62
CA ILE A 82 11.65 1.00 -12.40
C ILE A 82 11.28 1.97 -11.28
N ILE A 83 11.23 3.28 -11.57
CA ILE A 83 10.88 4.30 -10.58
C ILE A 83 9.44 4.10 -10.05
N LEU A 84 8.52 3.65 -10.90
CA LEU A 84 7.11 3.47 -10.54
C LEU A 84 6.80 2.09 -9.93
N GLY A 85 7.63 1.09 -10.23
CA GLY A 85 7.38 -0.31 -9.87
C GLY A 85 8.20 -0.82 -8.68
N GLU A 86 9.32 -0.20 -8.35
CA GLU A 86 10.21 -0.61 -7.25
C GLU A 86 10.44 0.53 -6.26
N ASP A 87 10.59 0.19 -4.98
CA ASP A 87 11.01 1.12 -3.93
C ASP A 87 12.53 1.33 -4.00
N CYS A 88 13.01 1.95 -5.08
CA CYS A 88 14.40 2.38 -5.17
C CYS A 88 14.67 3.45 -4.10
N SER A 89 15.85 3.47 -3.51
CA SER A 89 16.28 4.43 -2.48
C SER A 89 17.40 5.36 -2.94
N CYS A 90 17.99 5.10 -4.12
CA CYS A 90 18.99 5.96 -4.75
C CYS A 90 19.08 5.78 -6.28
N CYS A 91 19.70 6.74 -6.98
CA CYS A 91 19.92 6.67 -8.44
C CYS A 91 20.80 5.47 -8.85
N LYS A 92 21.64 4.99 -7.94
CA LYS A 92 22.51 3.82 -8.15
C LYS A 92 21.69 2.54 -8.26
N GLU A 93 20.63 2.41 -7.47
CA GLU A 93 19.70 1.27 -7.55
C GLU A 93 18.91 1.29 -8.85
N ILE A 94 18.37 2.45 -9.24
CA ILE A 94 17.70 2.61 -10.54
C ILE A 94 18.63 2.18 -11.66
N TYR A 95 19.88 2.64 -11.64
CA TYR A 95 20.88 2.23 -12.61
C TYR A 95 21.13 0.72 -12.59
N PHE A 96 21.31 0.13 -11.41
CA PHE A 96 21.55 -1.31 -11.30
C PHE A 96 20.40 -2.11 -11.91
N GLN A 97 19.15 -1.76 -11.61
CA GLN A 97 17.98 -2.44 -12.18
C GLN A 97 17.84 -2.19 -13.68
N ALA A 98 18.02 -0.94 -14.12
CA ALA A 98 17.94 -0.59 -15.54
C ALA A 98 18.99 -1.32 -16.37
N SER A 99 20.21 -1.48 -15.83
CA SER A 99 21.31 -2.17 -16.51
C SER A 99 21.07 -3.68 -16.67
N LYS A 100 20.29 -4.29 -15.78
CA LYS A 100 19.87 -5.70 -15.92
C LYS A 100 18.89 -5.89 -17.09
N ILE A 101 18.06 -4.89 -17.35
CA ILE A 101 17.05 -4.91 -18.42
C ILE A 101 17.66 -4.48 -19.77
N ASP A 102 18.40 -3.37 -19.78
CA ASP A 102 19.08 -2.85 -20.97
C ASP A 102 20.49 -2.35 -20.60
N LYS A 103 21.50 -3.13 -20.98
CA LYS A 103 22.93 -2.83 -20.74
C LYS A 103 23.39 -1.53 -21.41
N LYS A 104 22.63 -0.95 -22.35
CA LYS A 104 22.93 0.35 -22.98
C LYS A 104 22.56 1.53 -22.09
N ILE A 105 21.83 1.32 -21.00
CA ILE A 105 21.50 2.36 -20.03
C ILE A 105 22.68 2.56 -19.10
N GLY A 106 23.41 3.66 -19.30
CA GLY A 106 24.47 4.09 -18.39
C GLY A 106 23.94 4.93 -17.23
N ALA A 107 24.74 5.05 -16.17
CA ALA A 107 24.41 5.88 -14.99
C ALA A 107 24.07 7.32 -15.38
N ALA A 108 24.82 7.93 -16.31
CA ALA A 108 24.55 9.28 -16.81
C ALA A 108 23.17 9.44 -17.47
N THR A 109 22.62 8.37 -18.05
CA THR A 109 21.26 8.40 -18.62
C THR A 109 20.21 8.41 -17.51
N VAL A 110 20.44 7.67 -16.43
CA VAL A 110 19.59 7.66 -15.23
C VAL A 110 19.57 9.04 -14.59
N TYR A 111 20.74 9.64 -14.31
CA TYR A 111 20.82 10.97 -13.72
C TYR A 111 20.12 12.05 -14.58
N ARG A 112 20.33 12.03 -15.90
CA ARG A 112 19.63 12.95 -16.80
C ARG A 112 18.12 12.77 -16.77
N MET A 113 17.65 11.52 -16.71
CA MET A 113 16.22 11.23 -16.62
C MET A 113 15.63 11.70 -15.30
N VAL A 114 16.29 11.42 -14.17
CA VAL A 114 15.89 11.86 -12.83
C VAL A 114 15.80 13.38 -12.77
N ASN A 115 16.82 14.11 -13.23
CA ASN A 115 16.76 15.57 -13.28
C ASN A 115 15.60 16.07 -14.15
N THR A 116 15.36 15.44 -15.31
CA THR A 116 14.23 15.82 -16.18
C THR A 116 12.88 15.64 -15.48
N LEU A 117 12.72 14.55 -14.72
CA LEU A 117 11.51 14.26 -13.97
C LEU A 117 11.33 15.22 -12.79
N GLU A 118 12.42 15.61 -12.15
CA GLU A 118 12.41 16.63 -11.09
C GLU A 118 12.06 18.01 -11.64
N ASP A 119 12.63 18.40 -12.78
CA ASP A 119 12.29 19.65 -13.48
C ASP A 119 10.84 19.68 -13.99
N LEU A 120 10.21 18.51 -14.10
CA LEU A 120 8.79 18.33 -14.42
C LEU A 120 7.91 18.35 -13.17
N GLY A 121 8.48 18.32 -11.96
CA GLY A 121 7.75 18.18 -10.71
C GLY A 121 7.07 16.81 -10.56
N ALA A 122 7.57 15.78 -11.26
CA ALA A 122 7.08 14.41 -11.16
C ALA A 122 7.74 13.64 -10.01
N ILE A 123 8.97 14.03 -9.62
CA ILE A 123 9.68 13.46 -8.49
C ILE A 123 10.34 14.57 -7.66
N SER A 124 10.54 14.31 -6.37
CA SER A 124 11.19 15.24 -5.44
C SER A 124 12.42 14.57 -4.82
N ARG A 125 13.58 15.24 -4.88
CA ARG A 125 14.82 14.74 -4.25
C ARG A 125 14.71 14.56 -2.73
N LYS A 126 13.73 15.20 -2.06
CA LYS A 126 13.56 15.10 -0.60
C LYS A 126 12.90 13.80 -0.15
N ASN A 127 12.11 13.15 -1.01
CA ASN A 127 11.40 11.90 -0.74
C ASN A 127 11.79 10.82 -1.76
N MET A 128 13.11 10.67 -1.92
CA MET A 128 13.87 10.56 -3.16
C MET A 128 13.39 9.59 -4.27
N TYR A 129 12.37 8.76 -4.08
CA TYR A 129 11.79 7.87 -5.11
C TYR A 129 10.28 7.61 -5.01
N ARG A 130 9.54 8.32 -4.16
CA ARG A 130 8.09 8.42 -4.32
C ARG A 130 7.80 9.50 -5.36
N VAL A 131 7.02 9.13 -6.38
CA VAL A 131 6.52 10.09 -7.38
C VAL A 131 5.59 11.07 -6.66
N GLU A 132 6.12 12.25 -6.38
CA GLU A 132 5.38 13.38 -5.82
C GLU A 132 5.04 14.32 -6.97
N CYS A 133 3.81 14.22 -7.46
CA CYS A 133 3.28 15.16 -8.45
C CYS A 133 2.97 16.50 -7.76
N ASP A 134 3.55 17.60 -8.22
CA ASP A 134 3.19 18.94 -7.71
C ASP A 134 2.03 19.58 -8.50
N ARG A 135 1.00 19.94 -7.73
CA ARG A 135 -0.08 20.94 -7.94
C ARG A 135 -0.82 20.98 -9.29
N ASP A 136 -1.63 19.94 -9.50
CA ASP A 136 -3.05 19.99 -9.98
C ASP A 136 -3.64 18.56 -10.14
N CYS A 137 -3.04 17.56 -9.49
CA CYS A 137 -3.51 16.17 -9.53
C CYS A 137 -4.06 15.75 -8.16
N SER A 138 -5.38 15.58 -8.09
CA SER A 138 -6.15 15.11 -6.94
C SER A 138 -5.96 13.61 -6.66
N PHE A 139 -4.75 13.16 -6.35
CA PHE A 139 -4.44 11.73 -6.13
C PHE A 139 -3.84 11.34 -4.78
N LEU A 140 -3.65 12.27 -3.84
CA LEU A 140 -3.29 11.92 -2.45
C LEU A 140 -4.55 11.56 -1.66
N GLU A 141 -5.16 10.43 -2.01
CA GLU A 141 -6.20 9.82 -1.19
C GLU A 141 -5.62 8.97 -0.05
N SER A 142 -4.32 8.62 -0.09
CA SER A 142 -3.65 7.81 0.95
C SER A 142 -2.31 8.37 1.45
N CYS A 143 -2.05 8.14 2.73
CA CYS A 143 -0.87 8.49 3.51
C CYS A 143 -0.28 7.20 4.11
N CYS A 144 1.05 7.10 4.20
CA CYS A 144 1.73 5.97 4.81
C CYS A 144 2.36 6.40 6.14
N ILE A 145 2.10 5.64 7.21
CA ILE A 145 2.70 5.81 8.53
C ILE A 145 3.69 4.64 8.72
N GLU A 146 4.96 4.94 8.93
CA GLU A 146 6.00 3.95 9.21
C GLU A 146 6.33 3.95 10.71
N PHE A 147 6.45 2.76 11.29
CA PHE A 147 6.75 2.54 12.69
C PHE A 147 8.24 2.20 12.88
N ASP A 148 8.72 2.29 14.12
CA ASP A 148 10.13 2.03 14.48
C ASP A 148 10.57 0.57 14.32
N ASP A 149 9.62 -0.36 14.23
CA ASP A 149 9.83 -1.76 13.86
C ASP A 149 9.89 -2.01 12.34
N ASN A 150 9.94 -0.94 11.54
CA ASN A 150 9.87 -0.92 10.07
C ASN A 150 8.56 -1.48 9.49
N THR A 151 7.50 -1.59 10.29
CA THR A 151 6.16 -1.87 9.75
C THR A 151 5.53 -0.59 9.21
N SER A 152 4.70 -0.72 8.17
CA SER A 152 4.07 0.43 7.51
C SER A 152 2.56 0.27 7.41
N LEU A 153 1.82 1.34 7.66
CA LEU A 153 0.37 1.40 7.56
C LEU A 153 -0.06 2.45 6.53
N GLU A 154 -0.71 1.99 5.46
CA GLU A 154 -1.37 2.87 4.50
C GLU A 154 -2.79 3.23 4.98
N VAL A 155 -3.09 4.52 5.08
CA VAL A 155 -4.38 5.06 5.53
C VAL A 155 -4.87 6.14 4.58
N SER A 156 -6.18 6.21 4.35
CA SER A 156 -6.74 7.30 3.57
C SER A 156 -6.62 8.66 4.27
N THR A 157 -6.71 9.75 3.53
CA THR A 157 -6.67 11.13 4.08
C THR A 157 -7.74 11.35 5.15
N ASP A 158 -8.96 10.85 4.94
CA ASP A 158 -10.04 10.92 5.94
C ASP A 158 -9.72 10.12 7.21
N LYS A 159 -9.12 8.94 7.03
CA LYS A 159 -8.77 8.07 8.15
C LYS A 159 -7.60 8.67 8.94
N LEU A 160 -6.62 9.25 8.27
CA LEU A 160 -5.52 9.99 8.88
C LEU A 160 -6.04 11.20 9.66
N HIS A 161 -6.94 12.00 9.07
CA HIS A 161 -7.55 13.14 9.75
C HIS A 161 -8.26 12.72 11.05
N LYS A 162 -8.98 11.60 11.03
CA LYS A 162 -9.61 11.02 12.23
C LYS A 162 -8.57 10.54 13.26
N ILE A 163 -7.51 9.87 12.83
CA ILE A 163 -6.43 9.40 13.73
C ILE A 163 -5.80 10.60 14.44
N ILE A 164 -5.42 11.65 13.71
CA ILE A 164 -4.79 12.84 14.28
C ILE A 164 -5.76 13.55 15.24
N CYS A 165 -7.02 13.74 14.85
CA CYS A 165 -8.03 14.34 15.73
C CYS A 165 -8.20 13.54 17.03
N SER A 166 -8.31 12.22 16.94
CA SER A 166 -8.46 11.35 18.11
C SER A 166 -7.22 11.37 18.99
N GLY A 167 -6.01 11.34 18.41
CA GLY A 167 -4.75 11.43 19.15
C GLY A 167 -4.61 12.76 19.89
N LEU A 168 -4.90 13.89 19.22
CA LEU A 168 -4.86 15.21 19.86
C LEU A 168 -5.85 15.34 21.01
N ARG A 169 -7.04 14.73 20.92
CA ARG A 169 -8.01 14.70 22.02
C ARG A 169 -7.53 13.82 23.18
N ALA A 170 -7.05 12.62 22.88
CA ALA A 170 -6.55 11.68 23.88
C ALA A 170 -5.35 12.24 24.66
N CYS A 171 -4.48 13.00 23.98
CA CYS A 171 -3.34 13.67 24.61
C CYS A 171 -3.68 15.04 25.23
N GLY A 172 -4.93 15.50 25.17
CA GLY A 172 -5.37 16.76 25.79
C GLY A 172 -4.99 18.05 25.02
N TYR A 173 -4.45 17.93 23.80
CA TYR A 173 -4.09 19.07 22.95
C TYR A 173 -5.30 19.73 22.27
N SER A 174 -6.44 19.05 22.20
CA SER A 174 -7.67 19.62 21.65
C SER A 174 -8.90 19.20 22.46
N LYS A 175 -9.85 20.13 22.63
CA LYS A 175 -11.10 19.85 23.37
C LYS A 175 -12.27 19.58 22.43
N ASN A 176 -12.33 20.25 21.28
CA ASN A 176 -13.30 20.02 20.19
C ASN A 176 -12.97 20.81 18.91
N GLN A 177 -11.77 21.36 18.76
CA GLN A 177 -11.40 22.08 17.54
C GLN A 177 -11.18 21.13 16.37
N ASN A 178 -11.55 21.56 15.17
CA ASN A 178 -11.15 20.89 13.93
C ASN A 178 -9.76 21.37 13.50
N ILE A 179 -8.98 20.46 12.92
CA ILE A 179 -7.66 20.76 12.38
C ILE A 179 -7.84 21.54 11.08
N ARG A 180 -7.39 22.79 11.05
CA ARG A 180 -7.45 23.63 9.84
C ARG A 180 -6.22 23.48 8.95
N ASN A 181 -5.05 23.30 9.55
CA ASN A 181 -3.78 23.17 8.84
C ASN A 181 -2.74 22.52 9.76
N ILE A 182 -1.86 21.68 9.21
CA ILE A 182 -0.70 21.11 9.90
C ILE A 182 0.53 21.60 9.15
N ARG A 183 1.42 22.31 9.85
CA ARG A 183 2.65 22.84 9.28
C ARG A 183 3.83 22.31 10.07
N LEU A 184 4.87 21.89 9.36
CA LEU A 184 6.17 21.65 9.98
C LEU A 184 6.76 23.02 10.34
N ALA A 185 7.07 23.22 11.62
CA ALA A 185 7.89 24.36 12.02
C ALA A 185 9.29 24.11 11.44
N LYS A 186 9.79 25.04 10.62
CA LYS A 186 11.21 25.04 10.27
C LYS A 186 11.97 25.48 11.51
N GLU A 187 12.86 24.61 12.00
CA GLU A 187 14.00 25.04 12.82
C GLU A 187 14.99 25.84 11.96
#